data_AF-A0A6A7ASG9-F1
#
_entry.id   AF-A0A6A7ASG9-F1
#
_cell.length_a   1.000
_cell.length_b   1.000
_cell.length_c   1.000
_cell.angle_alpha   90.00
_cell.angle_beta   90.00
_cell.angle_gamma   90.00
#
_symmetry.space_group_name_H-M   'P 1'
#
loop_
_entity.id
_entity.type
_entity.pdbx_description
1 polymer ?
#
loop_
_entity_poly.entity_id
_entity_poly.type
_entity_poly.pdbx_seq_one_letter_code
_entity_poly.pdbx_strand_id
1 'polypeptide(L)'
;MLLTPRSTPPPTLPSLLRYVDHDLMQSIAIHNRPPHPTAKCPFCQAHWNESFTLPTSALATSSLPTLSTFLPLTSCNHWIHYRCLIAHACDLSNPGKDKCPICNVQLYHWDGVTALTLATRTNLTLIDTNPHGSFTPANPPGPTRFLPSDTAEYISECSLIDSLIHQAFFTHLSIQSKYEDGSPDLRGLPKARWLSWSTRTGCLLFGTLVVIKMRRFLVEGQAGIMRTEAWRVFENGGRELQRRIMEEVHGPKE
;
A
#
# COMPACT_ATOMS: atom_id res chain seq x y z
N MET A 1 -32.96 8.94 38.02
CA MET A 1 -32.53 8.43 36.69
C MET A 1 -31.15 9.01 36.41
N LEU A 2 -30.09 8.20 36.49
CA LEU A 2 -28.73 8.60 36.17
C LEU A 2 -28.55 8.50 34.66
N LEU A 3 -28.34 9.64 33.99
CA LEU A 3 -27.99 9.68 32.57
C LEU A 3 -26.57 9.11 32.42
N THR A 4 -26.45 7.92 31.84
CA THR A 4 -25.15 7.39 31.43
C THR A 4 -24.52 8.35 30.43
N PRO A 5 -23.28 8.80 30.64
CA PRO A 5 -22.60 9.69 29.69
C PRO A 5 -22.53 9.02 28.32
N ARG A 6 -22.91 9.76 27.27
CA ARG A 6 -22.72 9.32 25.88
C ARG A 6 -21.23 9.05 25.68
N SER A 7 -20.86 7.77 25.52
CA SER A 7 -19.54 7.39 25.07
C SER A 7 -19.29 8.03 23.71
N THR A 8 -18.32 8.93 23.61
CA THR A 8 -17.82 9.38 22.31
C THR A 8 -17.32 8.16 21.53
N PRO A 9 -17.65 8.05 20.23
CA PRO A 9 -17.15 6.95 19.43
C PRO A 9 -15.61 6.93 19.47
N PRO A 10 -14.99 5.74 19.48
CA PRO A 10 -13.54 5.64 19.50
C PRO A 10 -12.96 6.38 18.28
N PRO A 11 -11.81 7.07 18.43
CA PRO A 11 -11.17 7.76 17.33
C PRO A 11 -10.83 6.77 16.21
N THR A 12 -11.17 7.13 14.97
CA THR A 12 -10.87 6.33 13.79
C THR A 12 -9.37 6.32 13.52
N LEU A 13 -8.80 5.12 13.36
CA LEU A 13 -7.38 4.96 13.03
C LEU A 13 -7.07 5.51 11.62
N PRO A 14 -5.92 6.16 11.41
CA PRO A 14 -5.50 6.62 10.09
C PRO A 14 -5.15 5.44 9.17
N SER A 15 -5.20 5.63 7.85
CA SER A 15 -4.60 4.65 6.92
C SER A 15 -3.08 4.61 7.11
N LEU A 16 -2.44 3.49 6.79
CA LEU A 16 -0.98 3.35 6.86
C LEU A 16 -0.25 4.49 6.12
N LEU A 17 -0.73 4.88 4.92
CA LEU A 17 -0.10 5.97 4.16
C LEU A 17 -0.24 7.32 4.88
N ARG A 18 -1.42 7.64 5.42
CA ARG A 18 -1.63 8.87 6.23
C ARG A 18 -0.74 8.88 7.46
N TYR A 19 -0.68 7.77 8.20
CA TYR A 19 0.16 7.66 9.38
C TYR A 19 1.63 7.97 9.06
N VAL A 20 2.13 7.40 7.96
CA VAL A 20 3.52 7.55 7.57
C VAL A 20 3.84 8.95 7.03
N ASP A 21 3.00 9.49 6.15
CA ASP A 21 3.29 10.72 5.41
C ASP A 21 2.86 11.99 6.14
N HIS A 22 1.88 11.87 7.04
CA HIS A 22 1.39 12.99 7.83
C HIS A 22 1.83 12.85 9.29
N ASP A 23 1.32 11.85 10.02
CA ASP A 23 1.47 11.80 11.47
C ASP A 23 2.94 11.69 11.92
N LEU A 24 3.72 10.78 11.32
CA LEU A 24 5.15 10.65 11.63
C LEU A 24 5.98 11.88 11.20
N MET A 25 5.52 12.60 10.17
CA MET A 25 6.23 13.74 9.60
C MET A 25 5.91 15.06 10.32
N GLN A 26 4.88 15.13 11.17
CA GLN A 26 4.61 16.32 11.99
C GLN A 26 5.77 16.65 12.94
N SER A 27 6.54 15.64 13.35
CA SER A 27 7.60 15.76 14.37
C SER A 27 9.01 15.68 13.78
N ILE A 28 9.25 16.23 12.59
CA ILE A 28 10.58 16.19 11.92
C ILE A 28 11.71 16.72 12.82
N ALA A 29 11.44 17.72 13.66
CA ALA A 29 12.44 18.34 14.54
C ALA A 29 13.07 17.36 15.56
N ILE A 30 12.39 16.26 15.89
CA ILE A 30 12.88 15.24 16.82
C ILE A 30 13.37 13.98 16.12
N HIS A 31 13.23 13.86 14.79
CA HIS A 31 13.77 12.71 14.06
C HIS A 31 15.27 12.58 14.33
N ASN A 32 15.76 11.35 14.46
CA ASN A 32 17.17 11.06 14.76
C ASN A 32 17.67 11.66 16.10
N ARG A 33 16.77 11.93 17.06
CA ARG A 33 17.11 12.43 18.40
C ARG A 33 16.40 11.62 19.50
N PRO A 34 16.69 10.31 19.63
CA PRO A 34 16.06 9.51 20.67
C PRO A 34 16.43 10.01 22.07
N PRO A 35 15.58 9.80 23.09
CA PRO A 35 15.84 10.25 24.46
C PRO A 35 17.15 9.70 25.06
N HIS A 36 17.56 8.51 24.62
CA HIS A 36 18.78 7.85 25.07
C HIS A 36 19.80 7.78 23.91
N PRO A 37 21.03 8.27 24.11
CA PRO A 37 22.06 8.22 23.06
C PRO A 37 22.37 6.82 22.56
N THR A 38 22.18 5.80 23.39
CA THR A 38 22.42 4.37 23.11
C THR A 38 21.19 3.64 22.56
N ALA A 39 20.16 4.37 22.11
CA ALA A 39 18.93 3.76 21.63
C ALA A 39 19.20 2.84 20.42
N LYS A 40 18.61 1.65 20.47
CA LYS A 40 18.64 0.67 19.39
C LYS A 40 17.25 0.48 18.82
N CYS A 41 17.18 0.20 17.53
CA CYS A 41 15.93 -0.14 16.89
C CYS A 41 15.46 -1.53 17.37
N PRO A 42 14.21 -1.69 17.84
CA PRO A 42 13.70 -2.97 18.32
C PRO A 42 13.59 -4.02 17.21
N PHE A 43 13.53 -3.59 15.95
CA PHE A 43 13.33 -4.47 14.80
C PHE A 43 14.65 -5.01 14.25
N CYS A 44 15.60 -4.14 13.91
CA CYS A 44 16.90 -4.56 13.35
C CYS A 44 18.03 -4.65 14.38
N GLN A 45 17.80 -4.24 15.64
CA GLN A 45 18.79 -4.19 16.73
C GLN A 45 20.01 -3.28 16.47
N ALA A 46 20.07 -2.60 15.34
CA ALA A 46 21.10 -1.62 15.02
C ALA A 46 20.91 -0.33 15.84
N HIS A 47 22.02 0.39 16.04
CA HIS A 47 21.97 1.69 16.68
C HIS A 47 21.21 2.71 15.81
N TRP A 48 20.60 3.71 16.43
CA TRP A 48 19.70 4.62 15.74
C TRP A 48 20.35 5.40 14.58
N ASN A 49 21.64 5.70 14.66
CA ASN A 49 22.40 6.44 13.64
C ASN A 49 23.31 5.56 12.75
N GLU A 50 23.25 4.24 12.91
CA GLU A 50 24.08 3.32 12.13
C GLU A 50 23.34 2.84 10.88
N SER A 51 24.09 2.62 9.80
CA SER A 51 23.60 1.87 8.66
C SER A 51 23.35 0.42 9.08
N PHE A 52 22.29 -0.18 8.54
CA PHE A 52 21.96 -1.57 8.82
C PHE A 52 21.54 -2.28 7.54
N THR A 53 21.63 -3.61 7.58
CA THR A 53 21.02 -4.49 6.60
C THR A 53 19.70 -4.96 7.19
N LEU A 54 18.61 -4.82 6.43
CA LEU A 54 17.32 -5.35 6.86
C LEU A 54 17.44 -6.88 6.98
N PRO A 55 16.84 -7.50 8.01
CA PRO A 55 16.86 -8.95 8.15
C PRO A 55 16.30 -9.63 6.89
N THR A 56 16.96 -10.71 6.49
CA THR A 56 16.81 -11.44 5.22
C THR A 56 15.38 -11.95 4.96
N SER A 57 14.50 -11.93 5.95
CA SER A 57 13.07 -12.21 5.76
C SER A 57 12.43 -11.19 4.83
N ALA A 58 12.85 -9.93 4.90
CA ALA A 58 12.64 -8.94 3.85
C ALA A 58 13.81 -9.04 2.86
N LEU A 59 13.64 -9.80 1.78
CA LEU A 59 14.63 -9.97 0.71
C LEU A 59 14.82 -8.66 -0.07
N ALA A 60 15.29 -7.60 0.57
CA ALA A 60 15.77 -6.42 -0.11
C ALA A 60 16.78 -6.90 -1.17
N THR A 61 16.52 -6.58 -2.44
CA THR A 61 17.41 -6.92 -3.57
C THR A 61 18.80 -6.30 -3.42
N SER A 62 18.94 -5.35 -2.49
CA SER A 62 20.19 -4.74 -2.10
C SER A 62 20.61 -5.23 -0.72
N SER A 63 21.69 -6.00 -0.67
CA SER A 63 22.45 -6.31 0.55
C SER A 63 23.26 -5.11 1.06
N LEU A 64 23.08 -3.93 0.47
CA LEU A 64 23.84 -2.75 0.82
C LEU A 64 23.32 -2.15 2.14
N PRO A 65 24.23 -1.87 3.10
CA PRO A 65 23.89 -1.12 4.29
C PRO A 65 23.18 0.18 3.91
N THR A 66 22.01 0.41 4.48
CA THR A 66 21.19 1.59 4.18
C THR A 66 20.96 2.40 5.44
N LEU A 67 21.08 3.73 5.34
CA LEU A 67 20.67 4.64 6.39
C LEU A 67 19.15 4.81 6.37
N SER A 68 18.54 4.86 7.55
CA SER A 68 17.11 5.12 7.69
C SER A 68 16.90 6.13 8.81
N THR A 69 15.97 7.06 8.60
CA THR A 69 15.53 7.97 9.66
C THR A 69 15.00 7.17 10.85
N PHE A 70 15.39 7.54 12.06
CA PHE A 70 14.90 6.98 13.32
C PHE A 70 13.78 7.87 13.85
N LEU A 71 12.58 7.28 13.99
CA LEU A 71 11.33 8.00 14.19
C LEU A 71 10.66 7.57 15.50
N PRO A 72 10.07 8.51 16.27
CA PRO A 72 9.14 8.19 17.34
C PRO A 72 7.76 7.85 16.78
N LEU A 73 7.13 6.79 17.28
CA LEU A 73 5.77 6.40 16.95
C LEU A 73 4.77 7.26 17.74
N THR A 74 3.87 7.95 17.06
CA THR A 74 3.03 9.02 17.65
C THR A 74 2.13 8.55 18.81
N SER A 75 1.66 7.30 18.78
CA SER A 75 0.73 6.78 19.80
C SER A 75 1.40 6.26 21.08
N CYS A 76 2.69 5.94 21.04
CA CYS A 76 3.37 5.25 22.16
C CYS A 76 4.80 5.70 22.43
N ASN A 77 5.34 6.64 21.64
CA ASN A 77 6.69 7.21 21.75
C ASN A 77 7.85 6.19 21.67
N HIS A 78 7.57 4.95 21.29
CA HIS A 78 8.62 3.99 20.94
C HIS A 78 9.31 4.41 19.66
N TRP A 79 10.60 4.13 19.54
CA TRP A 79 11.40 4.54 18.40
C TRP A 79 11.73 3.36 17.48
N ILE A 80 11.70 3.62 16.18
CA ILE A 80 12.00 2.62 15.15
C ILE A 80 12.60 3.29 13.91
N HIS A 81 13.46 2.57 13.18
CA HIS A 81 13.88 3.03 11.86
C HIS A 81 12.69 3.00 10.90
N TYR A 82 12.49 4.09 10.15
CA TYR A 82 11.47 4.21 9.12
C TYR A 82 11.39 2.98 8.22
N ARG A 83 12.51 2.52 7.63
CA ARG A 83 12.53 1.33 6.76
C ARG A 83 12.15 0.04 7.51
N CYS A 84 12.45 -0.07 8.80
CA CYS A 84 12.03 -1.20 9.63
C CYS A 84 10.52 -1.17 9.89
N LEU A 85 9.93 0.01 10.11
CA LEU A 85 8.48 0.13 10.23
C LEU A 85 7.78 -0.28 8.93
N ILE A 86 8.29 0.15 7.77
CA ILE A 86 7.71 -0.27 6.48
C ILE A 86 7.89 -1.76 6.25
N ALA A 87 9.07 -2.34 6.56
CA ALA A 87 9.30 -3.78 6.47
C ALA A 87 8.33 -4.56 7.37
N HIS A 88 8.12 -4.11 8.61
CA HIS A 88 7.14 -4.68 9.54
C HIS A 88 5.71 -4.62 8.99
N ALA A 89 5.32 -3.50 8.37
CA ALA A 89 4.02 -3.32 7.74
C ALA A 89 3.83 -4.19 6.48
N CYS A 90 4.92 -4.52 5.80
CA CYS A 90 4.92 -5.31 4.56
C CYS A 90 5.02 -6.82 4.80
N ASP A 91 5.30 -7.26 6.02
CA ASP A 91 5.30 -8.67 6.35
C ASP A 91 3.86 -9.21 6.40
N LEU A 92 3.43 -9.84 5.31
CA LEU A 92 2.10 -10.43 5.19
C LEU A 92 1.86 -11.63 6.12
N SER A 93 2.92 -12.25 6.64
CA SER A 93 2.84 -13.31 7.64
C SER A 93 2.64 -12.76 9.06
N ASN A 94 2.94 -11.48 9.27
CA ASN A 94 2.84 -10.82 10.56
C ASN A 94 1.39 -10.40 10.88
N PRO A 95 0.76 -10.98 11.93
CA PRO A 95 -0.57 -10.56 12.37
C PRO A 95 -0.57 -9.19 13.07
N GLY A 96 0.58 -8.70 13.54
CA GLY A 96 0.74 -7.41 14.21
C GLY A 96 1.33 -6.30 13.32
N LYS A 97 1.27 -6.45 12.00
CA LYS A 97 1.84 -5.51 11.00
C LYS A 97 1.27 -4.09 11.08
N ASP A 98 0.18 -3.89 11.78
CA ASP A 98 -0.53 -2.63 12.00
C ASP A 98 -0.37 -2.06 13.42
N LYS A 99 0.50 -2.70 14.22
CA LYS A 99 0.76 -2.39 15.63
C LYS A 99 2.23 -2.05 15.86
N CYS A 100 2.49 -1.36 16.96
CA CYS A 100 3.83 -1.15 17.47
C CYS A 100 4.48 -2.50 17.83
N PRO A 101 5.69 -2.82 17.33
CA PRO A 101 6.35 -4.09 17.62
C PRO A 101 6.84 -4.24 19.06
N ILE A 102 6.80 -3.17 19.88
CA ILE A 102 7.22 -3.21 21.29
C ILE A 102 6.02 -3.39 22.23
N CYS A 103 5.00 -2.55 22.08
CA CYS A 103 3.87 -2.49 23.02
C CYS A 103 2.54 -2.96 22.45
N ASN A 104 2.51 -3.39 21.19
CA ASN A 104 1.31 -3.87 20.47
C ASN A 104 0.15 -2.85 20.37
N VAL A 105 0.39 -1.57 20.68
CA VAL A 105 -0.58 -0.49 20.41
C VAL A 105 -0.83 -0.40 18.91
N GLN A 106 -2.11 -0.37 18.54
CA GLN A 106 -2.56 -0.19 17.16
C GLN A 106 -2.16 1.21 16.67
N LEU A 107 -1.48 1.29 15.52
CA LEU A 107 -0.96 2.55 14.99
C LEU A 107 -1.82 3.09 13.84
N TYR A 108 -2.31 2.21 12.98
CA TYR A 108 -3.05 2.56 11.77
C TYR A 108 -3.96 1.41 11.32
N HIS A 109 -4.84 1.68 10.36
CA HIS A 109 -5.53 0.67 9.58
C HIS A 109 -4.64 0.21 8.43
N TRP A 110 -4.40 -1.10 8.33
CA TRP A 110 -3.58 -1.68 7.28
C TRP A 110 -4.41 -2.05 6.05
N ASP A 111 -3.88 -1.71 4.87
CA ASP A 111 -4.38 -2.15 3.57
C ASP A 111 -3.21 -2.57 2.68
N GLY A 112 -3.42 -3.62 1.89
CA GLY A 112 -2.38 -4.16 1.01
C GLY A 112 -1.84 -3.11 0.03
N VAL A 113 -2.71 -2.35 -0.63
CA VAL A 113 -2.28 -1.37 -1.63
C VAL A 113 -1.47 -0.21 -1.03
N THR A 114 -1.75 0.17 0.22
CA THR A 114 -0.95 1.18 0.93
C THR A 114 0.42 0.64 1.32
N ALA A 115 0.50 -0.62 1.77
CA ALA A 115 1.76 -1.29 2.08
C ALA A 115 2.59 -1.49 0.81
N LEU A 116 1.97 -1.92 -0.30
CA LEU A 116 2.62 -2.03 -1.62
C LEU A 116 3.22 -0.70 -2.07
N THR A 117 2.45 0.39 -1.97
CA THR A 117 2.90 1.74 -2.33
C THR A 117 4.15 2.14 -1.54
N LEU A 118 4.15 1.88 -0.23
CA LEU A 118 5.28 2.20 0.64
C LEU A 118 6.49 1.29 0.39
N ALA A 119 6.26 -0.01 0.14
CA ALA A 119 7.31 -0.95 -0.23
C ALA A 119 8.02 -0.48 -1.52
N THR A 120 7.25 -0.14 -2.56
CA THR A 120 7.80 0.40 -3.80
C THR A 120 8.57 1.70 -3.56
N ARG A 121 8.01 2.65 -2.80
CA ARG A 121 8.66 3.94 -2.48
C ARG A 121 9.97 3.78 -1.73
N THR A 122 10.07 2.74 -0.90
CA THR A 122 11.27 2.46 -0.10
C THR A 122 12.21 1.45 -0.75
N ASN A 123 11.89 0.97 -1.95
CA ASN A 123 12.62 -0.10 -2.62
C ASN A 123 12.78 -1.34 -1.71
N LEU A 124 11.70 -1.69 -1.01
CA LEU A 124 11.58 -2.95 -0.26
C LEU A 124 10.93 -3.98 -1.18
N THR A 125 11.55 -5.15 -1.27
CA THR A 125 10.96 -6.29 -1.97
C THR A 125 9.80 -6.84 -1.16
N LEU A 126 8.71 -7.17 -1.84
CA LEU A 126 7.56 -7.83 -1.22
C LEU A 126 7.97 -9.24 -0.80
N ILE A 127 7.69 -9.59 0.45
CA ILE A 127 7.92 -10.94 0.97
C ILE A 127 6.78 -11.81 0.45
N ASP A 128 7.12 -12.84 -0.30
CA ASP A 128 6.15 -13.88 -0.63
C ASP A 128 5.93 -14.75 0.61
N THR A 129 4.70 -14.91 1.08
CA THR A 129 4.43 -15.76 2.24
C THR A 129 4.61 -17.25 1.95
N ASN A 130 4.67 -17.63 0.67
CA ASN A 130 4.94 -19.00 0.23
C ASN A 130 6.07 -19.04 -0.82
N PRO A 131 7.33 -18.73 -0.44
CA PRO A 131 8.46 -18.75 -1.38
C PRO A 131 8.81 -20.18 -1.81
N HIS A 132 8.44 -21.17 -0.99
CA HIS A 132 8.54 -22.59 -1.24
C HIS A 132 7.16 -23.22 -1.42
N GLY A 133 6.23 -22.56 -2.10
CA GLY A 133 5.13 -23.28 -2.76
C GLY A 133 5.75 -24.31 -3.70
N SER A 134 6.17 -25.44 -3.14
CA SER A 134 6.87 -26.47 -3.86
C SER A 134 5.86 -27.03 -4.84
N PHE A 135 6.29 -27.16 -6.08
CA PHE A 135 5.66 -28.09 -7.01
C PHE A 135 5.86 -29.51 -6.44
N THR A 136 5.23 -29.86 -5.32
CA THR A 136 5.05 -31.27 -4.99
C THR A 136 4.22 -31.86 -6.13
N PRO A 137 4.77 -32.83 -6.90
CA PRO A 137 4.02 -33.47 -7.97
C PRO A 137 2.73 -34.03 -7.37
N ALA A 138 1.61 -33.60 -7.91
CA ALA A 138 0.29 -33.95 -7.43
C ALA A 138 0.06 -35.46 -7.51
N ASN A 139 0.17 -36.15 -6.38
CA ASN A 139 -0.50 -37.42 -6.13
C ASN A 139 -1.29 -37.45 -4.80
N PRO A 140 -2.04 -36.40 -4.40
CA PRO A 140 -3.21 -36.60 -3.56
C PRO A 140 -4.50 -36.65 -4.41
N PRO A 141 -5.38 -37.65 -4.22
CA PRO A 141 -6.69 -37.69 -4.83
C PRO A 141 -7.61 -36.69 -4.10
N GLY A 142 -7.58 -35.43 -4.52
CA GLY A 142 -8.47 -34.40 -4.00
C GLY A 142 -8.32 -33.09 -4.78
N PRO A 143 -9.30 -32.18 -4.74
CA PRO A 143 -9.18 -30.86 -5.34
C PRO A 143 -8.28 -29.99 -4.45
N THR A 144 -6.99 -30.32 -4.38
CA THR A 144 -5.96 -29.50 -3.77
C THR A 144 -5.82 -28.24 -4.62
N ARG A 145 -6.49 -27.16 -4.17
CA ARG A 145 -6.28 -25.83 -4.73
C ARG A 145 -4.87 -25.39 -4.33
N PHE A 146 -3.97 -25.39 -5.31
CA PHE A 146 -2.69 -24.70 -5.18
C PHE A 146 -2.98 -23.24 -4.81
N LEU A 147 -2.41 -22.78 -3.70
CA LEU A 147 -2.40 -21.36 -3.38
C LEU A 147 -1.21 -20.75 -4.13
N PRO A 148 -1.45 -19.92 -5.17
CA PRO A 148 -0.36 -19.22 -5.84
C PRO A 148 0.39 -18.34 -4.84
N SER A 149 1.67 -18.10 -5.13
CA SER A 149 2.50 -17.19 -4.35
C SER A 149 1.88 -15.78 -4.37
N ASP A 150 2.09 -14.96 -3.33
CA ASP A 150 1.50 -13.61 -3.28
C ASP A 150 1.95 -12.75 -4.49
N THR A 151 3.18 -12.99 -4.95
CA THR A 151 3.73 -12.37 -6.16
C THR A 151 2.99 -12.83 -7.42
N ALA A 152 2.73 -14.13 -7.55
CA ALA A 152 1.99 -14.69 -8.68
C ALA A 152 0.54 -14.20 -8.71
N GLU A 153 -0.11 -14.10 -7.54
CA GLU A 153 -1.44 -13.47 -7.41
C GLU A 153 -1.41 -12.03 -7.88
N TYR A 154 -0.49 -11.21 -7.37
CA TYR A 154 -0.34 -9.82 -7.78
C TYR A 154 -0.13 -9.67 -9.30
N ILE A 155 0.73 -10.49 -9.89
CA ILE A 155 0.99 -10.50 -11.35
C ILE A 155 -0.29 -10.88 -12.11
N SER A 156 -0.95 -11.97 -11.68
CA SER A 156 -2.20 -12.44 -12.30
C SER A 156 -3.28 -11.37 -12.27
N GLU A 157 -3.42 -10.64 -11.17
CA GLU A 157 -4.37 -9.55 -11.05
C GLU A 157 -3.98 -8.33 -11.86
N CYS A 158 -2.70 -8.00 -11.95
CA CYS A 158 -2.23 -6.97 -12.85
C CYS A 158 -2.61 -7.29 -14.31
N SER A 159 -2.47 -8.55 -14.73
CA SER A 159 -2.89 -9.03 -16.05
C SER A 159 -4.42 -9.01 -16.21
N LEU A 160 -5.18 -9.33 -15.17
CA LEU A 160 -6.64 -9.22 -15.18
C LEU A 160 -7.07 -7.76 -15.37
N ILE A 161 -6.47 -6.82 -14.63
CA ILE A 161 -6.74 -5.38 -14.78
C ILE A 161 -6.43 -4.94 -16.21
N ASP A 162 -5.29 -5.34 -16.77
CA ASP A 162 -4.94 -5.01 -18.15
C ASP A 162 -5.97 -5.58 -19.15
N SER A 163 -6.43 -6.81 -18.92
CA SER A 163 -7.45 -7.46 -19.75
C SER A 163 -8.81 -6.76 -19.66
N LEU A 164 -9.21 -6.36 -18.46
CA LEU A 164 -10.45 -5.59 -18.22
C LEU A 164 -10.37 -4.21 -18.87
N ILE A 165 -9.22 -3.53 -18.79
CA ILE A 165 -8.97 -2.26 -19.47
C ILE A 165 -9.13 -2.44 -20.98
N HIS A 166 -8.48 -3.44 -21.55
CA HIS A 166 -8.57 -3.74 -22.98
C HIS A 166 -10.02 -4.02 -23.40
N GLN A 167 -10.71 -4.92 -22.70
CA GLN A 167 -12.11 -5.25 -22.98
C GLN A 167 -13.02 -4.01 -22.86
N ALA A 168 -12.90 -3.25 -21.78
CA ALA A 168 -13.70 -2.06 -21.55
C ALA A 168 -13.45 -1.01 -22.63
N PHE A 169 -12.20 -0.76 -23.02
CA PHE A 169 -11.87 0.20 -24.08
C PHE A 169 -12.59 -0.14 -25.39
N PHE A 170 -12.49 -1.38 -25.88
CA PHE A 170 -13.15 -1.78 -27.12
C PHE A 170 -14.68 -1.88 -27.00
N THR A 171 -15.17 -2.27 -25.82
CA THR A 171 -16.62 -2.30 -25.54
C THR A 171 -17.19 -0.87 -25.51
N HIS A 172 -16.49 0.09 -24.92
CA HIS A 172 -16.93 1.49 -24.87
C HIS A 172 -16.73 2.25 -26.19
N LEU A 173 -15.78 1.85 -27.03
CA LEU A 173 -15.74 2.32 -28.43
C LEU A 173 -16.95 1.86 -29.25
N SER A 174 -17.63 0.79 -28.81
CA SER A 174 -18.78 0.22 -29.51
C SER A 174 -20.14 0.48 -28.81
N ILE A 175 -20.16 1.08 -27.62
CA ILE A 175 -21.39 1.24 -26.80
C ILE A 175 -21.45 2.63 -26.12
N GLN A 176 -22.62 3.27 -26.19
CA GLN A 176 -22.97 4.45 -25.41
C GLN A 176 -23.07 4.07 -23.90
N SER A 177 -22.25 4.67 -23.03
CA SER A 177 -22.16 4.27 -21.62
C SER A 177 -23.48 4.39 -20.86
N LYS A 178 -23.73 3.46 -19.93
CA LYS A 178 -24.94 3.42 -19.06
C LYS A 178 -24.85 4.25 -17.78
N TYR A 179 -23.65 4.73 -17.44
CA TYR A 179 -23.43 5.63 -16.31
C TYR A 179 -23.34 7.06 -16.85
N GLU A 180 -23.95 8.03 -16.17
CA GLU A 180 -23.92 9.45 -16.59
C GLU A 180 -22.49 9.99 -16.75
N ASP A 181 -21.51 9.37 -16.07
CA ASP A 181 -20.09 9.76 -16.10
C ASP A 181 -19.21 8.93 -17.05
N GLY A 182 -19.75 7.89 -17.71
CA GLY A 182 -18.98 7.08 -18.65
C GLY A 182 -18.06 6.00 -18.03
N SER A 183 -18.08 5.76 -16.72
CA SER A 183 -17.11 4.90 -16.05
C SER A 183 -17.34 3.38 -16.24
N PRO A 184 -16.28 2.54 -16.32
CA PRO A 184 -16.42 1.08 -16.44
C PRO A 184 -16.80 0.42 -15.10
N ASP A 185 -17.64 -0.63 -15.18
CA ASP A 185 -18.16 -1.40 -14.05
C ASP A 185 -17.16 -2.51 -13.64
N LEU A 186 -16.18 -2.19 -12.79
CA LEU A 186 -15.21 -3.16 -12.27
C LEU A 186 -15.84 -4.01 -11.15
N ARG A 187 -16.73 -4.94 -11.50
CA ARG A 187 -17.34 -5.87 -10.53
C ARG A 187 -16.35 -6.98 -10.13
N GLY A 188 -15.52 -6.68 -9.15
CA GLY A 188 -14.67 -7.65 -8.48
C GLY A 188 -13.64 -6.95 -7.61
N LEU A 189 -13.64 -7.22 -6.30
CA LEU A 189 -12.50 -6.84 -5.47
C LEU A 189 -11.29 -7.69 -5.88
N PRO A 190 -10.07 -7.13 -5.87
CA PRO A 190 -8.87 -7.94 -6.01
C PRO A 190 -8.84 -8.98 -4.89
N LYS A 191 -8.52 -10.20 -5.29
CA LYS A 191 -8.17 -11.35 -4.45
C LYS A 191 -6.74 -11.23 -3.92
N ALA A 192 -5.80 -10.62 -4.66
CA ALA A 192 -4.43 -10.51 -4.21
C ALA A 192 -4.35 -9.58 -3.00
N ARG A 193 -3.71 -10.08 -1.95
CA ARG A 193 -3.60 -9.36 -0.68
C ARG A 193 -2.96 -8.00 -0.85
N TRP A 194 -1.97 -7.87 -1.74
CA TRP A 194 -1.27 -6.62 -2.06
C TRP A 194 -2.13 -5.58 -2.77
N LEU A 195 -3.20 -5.98 -3.44
CA LEU A 195 -4.14 -5.06 -4.09
C LEU A 195 -5.40 -4.84 -3.26
N SER A 196 -5.60 -5.58 -2.18
CA SER A 196 -6.73 -5.37 -1.27
C SER A 196 -6.71 -3.96 -0.64
N TRP A 197 -7.92 -3.41 -0.45
CA TRP A 197 -8.14 -2.17 0.28
C TRP A 197 -9.40 -2.27 1.12
N SER A 198 -9.41 -1.53 2.22
CA SER A 198 -10.58 -1.35 3.08
C SER A 198 -10.72 0.10 3.59
N THR A 199 -9.70 0.93 3.37
CA THR A 199 -9.73 2.37 3.61
C THR A 199 -10.05 3.16 2.34
N ARG A 200 -10.50 4.41 2.52
CA ARG A 200 -10.70 5.35 1.42
C ARG A 200 -9.41 5.64 0.68
N THR A 201 -8.29 5.82 1.39
CA THR A 201 -6.97 6.00 0.78
C THR A 201 -6.60 4.81 -0.10
N GLY A 202 -6.83 3.58 0.37
CA GLY A 202 -6.55 2.38 -0.39
C GLY A 202 -7.38 2.30 -1.69
N CYS A 203 -8.66 2.63 -1.64
CA CYS A 203 -9.52 2.70 -2.83
C CYS A 203 -9.00 3.71 -3.87
N LEU A 204 -8.56 4.90 -3.43
CA LEU A 204 -8.00 5.92 -4.33
C LEU A 204 -6.66 5.47 -4.95
N LEU A 205 -5.79 4.80 -4.18
CA LEU A 205 -4.54 4.23 -4.68
C LEU A 205 -4.79 3.15 -5.73
N PHE A 206 -5.80 2.29 -5.51
CA PHE A 206 -6.20 1.30 -6.51
C PHE A 206 -6.69 1.97 -7.81
N GLY A 207 -7.52 3.01 -7.71
CA GLY A 207 -7.90 3.81 -8.88
C GLY A 207 -6.69 4.39 -9.61
N THR A 208 -5.65 4.80 -8.88
CA THR A 208 -4.42 5.36 -9.45
C THR A 208 -3.65 4.29 -10.22
N LEU A 209 -3.58 3.06 -9.70
CA LEU A 209 -3.01 1.91 -10.42
C LEU A 209 -3.73 1.66 -11.75
N VAL A 210 -5.08 1.68 -11.74
CA VAL A 210 -5.88 1.53 -12.96
C VAL A 210 -5.59 2.66 -13.95
N VAL A 211 -5.52 3.92 -13.50
CA VAL A 211 -5.15 5.07 -14.34
C VAL A 211 -3.76 4.88 -14.95
N ILE A 212 -2.76 4.44 -14.17
CA ILE A 212 -1.40 4.20 -14.68
C ILE A 212 -1.40 3.11 -15.77
N LYS A 213 -2.10 2.00 -15.52
CA LYS A 213 -2.22 0.90 -16.50
C LYS A 213 -2.94 1.33 -17.76
N MET A 214 -4.05 2.05 -17.63
CA MET A 214 -4.82 2.59 -18.76
C MET A 214 -3.98 3.58 -19.57
N ARG A 215 -3.27 4.49 -18.89
CA ARG A 215 -2.35 5.44 -19.53
C ARG A 215 -1.30 4.72 -20.37
N ARG A 216 -0.67 3.68 -19.81
CA ARG A 216 0.33 2.87 -20.50
C ARG A 216 -0.26 2.19 -21.73
N PHE A 217 -1.41 1.52 -21.58
CA PHE A 217 -2.12 0.88 -22.67
C PHE A 217 -2.42 1.84 -23.82
N LEU A 218 -2.94 3.02 -23.51
CA LEU A 218 -3.30 4.05 -24.49
C LEU A 218 -2.08 4.65 -25.21
N VAL A 219 -1.00 4.93 -24.48
CA VAL A 219 0.23 5.51 -25.08
C VAL A 219 0.94 4.49 -25.97
N GLU A 220 1.07 3.25 -25.51
CA GLU A 220 1.78 2.20 -26.24
C GLU A 220 0.98 1.66 -27.44
N GLY A 221 -0.34 1.51 -27.30
CA GLY A 221 -1.19 0.90 -28.33
C GLY A 221 -1.95 1.88 -29.22
N GLN A 222 -2.19 3.12 -28.77
CA GLN A 222 -3.11 4.08 -29.40
C GLN A 222 -2.54 5.50 -29.39
N ALA A 223 -1.26 5.69 -29.73
CA ALA A 223 -0.54 6.96 -29.57
C ALA A 223 -1.28 8.21 -30.13
N GLY A 224 -2.13 8.05 -31.16
CA GLY A 224 -2.98 9.12 -31.69
C GLY A 224 -3.96 9.72 -30.67
N ILE A 225 -4.37 8.96 -29.65
CA ILE A 225 -5.29 9.42 -28.61
C ILE A 225 -4.71 10.59 -27.80
N MET A 226 -3.39 10.69 -27.67
CA MET A 226 -2.74 11.74 -26.88
C MET A 226 -3.05 13.16 -27.38
N ARG A 227 -3.48 13.30 -28.64
CA ARG A 227 -3.85 14.59 -29.25
C ARG A 227 -5.33 14.93 -29.10
N THR A 228 -6.12 14.05 -28.49
CA THR A 228 -7.58 14.19 -28.38
C THR A 228 -7.99 14.96 -27.12
N GLU A 229 -9.21 15.48 -27.12
CA GLU A 229 -9.83 16.03 -25.91
C GLU A 229 -10.07 14.95 -24.84
N ALA A 230 -10.47 13.75 -25.24
CA ALA A 230 -10.67 12.63 -24.34
C ALA A 230 -9.42 12.31 -23.51
N TRP A 231 -8.23 12.39 -24.12
CA TRP A 231 -6.97 12.23 -23.40
C TRP A 231 -6.72 13.32 -22.35
N ARG A 232 -7.03 14.58 -22.68
CA ARG A 232 -6.92 15.69 -21.72
C ARG A 232 -7.87 15.50 -20.53
N VAL A 233 -9.10 15.06 -20.77
CA VAL A 233 -10.09 14.74 -19.72
C VAL A 233 -9.60 13.58 -18.85
N PHE A 234 -9.08 12.51 -19.46
CA PHE A 234 -8.51 11.37 -18.74
C PHE A 234 -7.34 11.80 -17.82
N GLU A 235 -6.39 12.57 -18.34
CA GLU A 235 -5.26 13.10 -17.56
C GLU A 235 -5.72 14.04 -16.43
N ASN A 236 -6.78 14.83 -16.65
CA ASN A 236 -7.41 15.63 -15.60
C ASN A 236 -8.01 14.75 -14.50
N GLY A 237 -8.69 13.66 -14.86
CA GLY A 237 -9.22 12.68 -13.91
C GLY A 237 -8.12 12.04 -13.07
N GLY A 238 -6.98 11.70 -13.68
CA GLY A 238 -5.80 11.21 -12.96
C GLY A 238 -5.25 12.23 -11.95
N ARG A 239 -5.15 13.51 -12.34
CA ARG A 239 -4.74 14.60 -11.43
C ARG A 239 -5.73 14.82 -10.29
N GLU A 240 -7.02 14.75 -10.56
CA GLU A 240 -8.06 14.87 -9.54
C GLU A 240 -7.99 13.72 -8.53
N LEU A 241 -7.71 12.51 -8.99
CA LEU A 241 -7.51 11.37 -8.11
C LEU A 241 -6.30 11.56 -7.19
N GLN A 242 -5.18 12.04 -7.75
CA GLN A 242 -3.99 12.39 -6.98
C GLN A 242 -4.29 13.48 -5.94
N ARG A 243 -5.06 14.51 -6.30
CA ARG A 243 -5.50 15.57 -5.39
C ARG A 243 -6.27 14.99 -4.21
N ARG A 244 -7.24 14.10 -4.46
CA ARG A 244 -8.02 13.43 -3.39
C ARG A 244 -7.17 12.57 -2.47
N ILE A 245 -6.14 11.89 -3.00
CA ILE A 245 -5.17 11.16 -2.17
C ILE A 245 -4.46 12.12 -1.22
N MET A 246 -3.99 13.27 -1.74
CA MET A 246 -3.30 14.26 -0.93
C MET A 246 -4.20 14.84 0.17
N GLU A 247 -5.49 15.08 -0.12
CA GLU A 247 -6.47 15.51 0.89
C GLU A 247 -6.71 14.45 1.96
N GLU A 248 -6.83 13.18 1.58
CA GLU A 248 -7.01 12.09 2.55
C GLU A 248 -5.77 11.90 3.43
N VAL A 249 -4.57 12.06 2.87
CA VAL A 249 -3.30 11.92 3.60
C VAL A 249 -3.05 13.09 4.54
N HIS A 250 -3.23 14.33 4.09
CA HIS A 250 -2.88 15.52 4.87
C HIS A 250 -4.04 16.12 5.66
N GLY A 251 -5.25 15.60 5.45
CA GLY A 251 -6.48 16.26 5.90
C GLY A 251 -6.89 17.41 4.97
N PRO A 252 -8.10 17.96 5.17
CA PRO A 252 -8.52 19.18 4.49
C PRO A 252 -7.53 20.29 4.84
N LYS A 253 -7.10 21.06 3.83
CA LYS A 253 -6.38 22.32 4.07
C LYS A 253 -7.38 23.27 4.73
N GLU A 254 -7.09 23.68 5.96
CA GLU A 254 -7.76 24.81 6.61
C GLU A 254 -7.48 26.12 5.85
#